data_AF-A0A2K2CBB9-F1
#
_entry.id   AF-A0A2K2CBB9-F1
#
_cell.length_a   1.000
_cell.length_b   1.000
_cell.length_c   1.000
_cell.angle_alpha   90.00
_cell.angle_beta   90.00
_cell.angle_gamma   90.00
#
_symmetry.space_group_name_H-M   'P 1'
#
loop_
_entity.id
_entity.type
_entity.pdbx_description
1 polymer ?
#
loop_
_entity_poly.entity_id
_entity_poly.type
_entity_poly.pdbx_seq_one_letter_code
_entity_poly.pdbx_strand_id
1 'polypeptide(L)'
;MEAELMHHDDEEALEEEDYVLLDLEAVFAQVDITPNTPYVLSGLDTPEPIMIIDDKVKLIGKYEDTIGTCFVFSENGELFSIRHLWFKELD
;
A
#
# COMPACT_ATOMS: atom_id res chain seq x y z
N MET A 1 -33.58 -19.65 14.31
CA MET A 1 -32.57 -20.41 13.55
C MET A 1 -32.63 -19.83 12.15
N GLU A 2 -31.77 -18.85 11.90
CA GLU A 2 -31.65 -18.22 10.58
C GLU A 2 -30.54 -18.97 9.85
N ALA A 3 -30.83 -19.40 8.63
CA ALA A 3 -30.04 -20.36 7.87
C ALA A 3 -28.69 -19.79 7.46
N GLU A 4 -27.63 -20.58 7.69
CA GLU A 4 -26.33 -20.42 7.07
C GLU A 4 -26.49 -20.48 5.54
N LEU A 5 -26.30 -19.35 4.87
CA LEU A 5 -26.12 -19.31 3.42
C LEU A 5 -24.70 -19.81 3.12
N MET A 6 -24.57 -21.13 2.99
CA MET A 6 -23.44 -21.76 2.31
C MET A 6 -23.48 -21.36 0.83
N HIS A 7 -22.66 -20.38 0.45
CA HIS A 7 -22.22 -20.23 -0.93
C HIS A 7 -21.00 -21.13 -1.13
N HIS A 8 -21.25 -22.32 -1.66
CA HIS A 8 -20.25 -23.15 -2.31
C HIS A 8 -20.21 -22.69 -3.77
N ASP A 9 -19.30 -21.78 -4.10
CA ASP A 9 -18.88 -21.56 -5.48
C ASP A 9 -17.37 -21.83 -5.53
N ASP A 10 -17.00 -22.79 -6.37
CA ASP A 10 -15.63 -23.06 -6.80
C ASP A 10 -15.14 -21.89 -7.67
N GLU A 11 -14.80 -20.76 -7.05
CA GLU A 11 -13.90 -19.76 -7.64
C GLU A 11 -12.53 -19.97 -7.02
N GLU A 12 -11.49 -20.08 -7.85
CA GLU A 12 -10.09 -19.95 -7.41
C GLU A 12 -10.07 -18.88 -6.33
N ALA A 13 -9.55 -19.19 -5.14
CA ALA A 13 -9.42 -18.19 -4.08
C ALA A 13 -8.65 -17.01 -4.69
N LEU A 14 -9.39 -16.02 -5.20
CA LEU A 14 -8.85 -14.81 -5.78
C LEU A 14 -7.99 -14.28 -4.65
N GLU A 15 -6.66 -14.33 -4.84
CA GLU A 15 -5.74 -13.79 -3.86
C GLU A 15 -6.25 -12.39 -3.57
N GLU A 16 -6.76 -12.17 -2.35
CA GLU A 16 -7.29 -10.88 -1.95
C GLU A 16 -6.12 -9.90 -2.06
N GLU A 17 -6.09 -9.12 -3.14
CA GLU A 17 -5.03 -8.15 -3.40
C GLU A 17 -5.20 -6.98 -2.43
N ASP A 18 -4.24 -6.82 -1.52
CA ASP A 18 -4.18 -5.71 -0.59
C ASP A 18 -3.51 -4.49 -1.23
N TYR A 19 -4.23 -3.37 -1.28
CA TYR A 19 -3.72 -2.12 -1.82
C TYR A 19 -3.27 -1.17 -0.70
N VAL A 20 -2.08 -0.57 -0.88
CA VAL A 20 -1.52 0.40 0.05
C VAL A 20 -1.13 1.67 -0.70
N LEU A 21 -1.58 2.81 -0.21
CA LEU A 21 -1.16 4.13 -0.68
C LEU A 21 0.13 4.54 0.04
N LEU A 22 1.19 4.72 -0.73
CA LEU A 22 2.49 5.15 -0.25
C LEU A 22 2.53 6.68 -0.24
N ASP A 23 2.62 7.27 0.95
CA ASP A 23 2.75 8.71 1.12
C ASP A 23 4.22 9.09 1.26
N LEU A 24 4.69 9.87 0.29
CA LEU A 24 6.07 10.34 0.19
C LEU A 24 6.17 11.86 0.33
N GLU A 25 5.11 12.55 0.78
CA GLU A 25 5.08 14.02 0.88
C GLU A 25 6.24 14.55 1.73
N ALA A 26 6.52 13.91 2.87
CA ALA A 26 7.56 14.33 3.80
C ALA A 26 9.00 14.24 3.24
N VAL A 27 9.20 13.50 2.16
CA VAL A 27 10.52 13.21 1.58
C VAL A 27 10.64 13.65 0.11
N PHE A 28 9.58 14.23 -0.45
CA PHE A 28 9.52 14.68 -1.84
C PHE A 28 10.63 15.69 -2.19
N ALA A 29 11.07 16.51 -1.24
CA ALA A 29 12.16 17.47 -1.47
C ALA A 29 13.56 16.82 -1.58
N GLN A 30 13.69 15.56 -1.16
CA GLN A 30 14.96 14.83 -1.05
C GLN A 30 15.11 13.77 -2.15
N VAL A 31 14.01 13.35 -2.77
CA VAL A 31 13.97 12.27 -3.76
C VAL A 31 13.35 12.77 -5.06
N ASP A 32 14.10 12.70 -6.15
CA ASP A 32 13.56 12.88 -7.51
C ASP A 32 13.04 11.53 -8.02
N ILE A 33 11.72 11.34 -7.96
CA ILE A 33 11.05 10.10 -8.41
C ILE A 33 10.57 10.31 -9.84
N THR A 34 11.37 9.86 -10.79
CA THR A 34 11.03 9.82 -12.21
C THR A 34 10.30 8.52 -12.57
N PRO A 35 9.62 8.46 -13.72
CA PRO A 35 9.07 7.20 -14.21
C PRO A 35 10.15 6.12 -14.30
N ASN A 36 9.86 4.93 -13.74
CA ASN A 36 10.78 3.78 -13.64
C ASN A 36 11.98 3.98 -12.70
N THR A 37 11.98 4.96 -11.79
CA THR A 37 12.98 5.02 -10.71
C THR A 37 12.94 3.70 -9.91
N PRO A 38 14.07 3.00 -9.78
CA PRO A 38 14.10 1.71 -9.09
C PRO A 38 13.88 1.91 -7.59
N TYR A 39 13.18 0.96 -6.97
CA TYR A 39 12.99 0.93 -5.52
C TYR A 39 12.90 -0.50 -5.00
N VAL A 40 13.21 -0.66 -3.72
CA VAL A 40 12.99 -1.89 -2.95
C VAL A 40 12.08 -1.56 -1.78
N LEU A 41 10.95 -2.25 -1.67
CA LEU A 41 10.03 -2.17 -0.55
C LEU A 41 10.04 -3.51 0.19
N SER A 42 10.25 -3.46 1.51
CA SER A 42 10.43 -4.64 2.35
C SER A 42 9.72 -4.50 3.69
N GLY A 43 9.33 -5.63 4.29
CA GLY A 43 8.71 -5.65 5.62
C GLY A 43 7.30 -5.06 5.65
N LEU A 44 6.52 -5.17 4.56
CA LEU A 44 5.11 -4.74 4.54
C LEU A 44 4.25 -5.44 5.60
N ASP A 45 4.64 -6.65 6.00
CA ASP A 45 4.07 -7.44 7.09
C ASP A 45 4.48 -6.95 8.49
N THR A 46 5.34 -5.94 8.58
CA THR A 46 5.83 -5.37 9.83
C THR A 46 5.22 -3.99 10.09
N PRO A 47 5.14 -3.52 11.35
CA PRO A 47 4.64 -2.17 11.65
C PRO A 47 5.47 -1.03 11.03
N GLU A 48 6.74 -1.31 10.68
CA GLU A 48 7.72 -0.33 10.20
C GLU A 48 8.40 -0.83 8.91
N PRO A 49 7.69 -0.83 7.77
CA PRO A 49 8.27 -1.25 6.49
C PRO A 49 9.41 -0.32 6.07
N ILE A 50 10.36 -0.85 5.31
CA ILE A 50 11.51 -0.09 4.81
C ILE A 50 11.43 0.01 3.29
N MET A 51 11.60 1.23 2.79
CA MET A 51 11.74 1.52 1.37
C MET A 51 13.12 2.09 1.07
N ILE A 52 13.75 1.62 0.00
CA ILE A 52 14.99 2.17 -0.53
C ILE A 52 14.71 2.62 -1.96
N ILE A 53 14.91 3.90 -2.26
CA ILE A 53 14.71 4.47 -3.60
C ILE A 53 16.08 4.77 -4.22
N ASP A 54 16.30 4.27 -5.44
CA ASP A 54 17.50 4.47 -6.26
C ASP A 54 18.83 4.13 -5.53
N ASP A 55 18.79 3.17 -4.60
CA ASP A 55 19.90 2.78 -3.71
C ASP A 55 20.55 3.95 -2.92
N LYS A 56 19.85 5.08 -2.81
CA LYS A 56 20.37 6.33 -2.23
C LYS A 56 19.64 6.75 -0.97
N VAL A 57 18.31 6.70 -1.02
CA VAL A 57 17.46 7.22 0.06
C VAL A 57 16.77 6.05 0.73
N LYS A 58 16.94 5.96 2.05
CA LYS A 58 16.32 4.94 2.89
C LYS A 58 15.24 5.57 3.74
N LEU A 59 14.05 5.01 3.64
CA LEU A 59 12.84 5.49 4.28
C LEU A 59 12.29 4.43 5.23
N ILE A 60 11.72 4.88 6.33
CA ILE A 60 10.96 4.06 7.27
C ILE A 60 9.49 4.45 7.20
N GLY A 61 8.65 3.44 6.98
CA GLY A 61 7.22 3.55 6.85
C GLY A 61 6.53 3.41 8.20
N LYS A 62 5.31 3.94 8.29
CA LYS A 62 4.39 3.71 9.40
C LYS A 62 2.96 3.66 8.86
N TYR A 63 2.25 2.59 9.17
CA TYR A 63 0.82 2.51 8.89
C TYR A 63 0.06 3.48 9.80
N GLU A 64 -0.87 4.23 9.21
CA GLU A 64 -1.74 5.14 9.97
C GLU A 64 -3.21 4.79 9.72
N ASP A 65 -3.97 4.66 10.81
CA ASP A 65 -5.41 4.46 10.73
C ASP A 65 -6.07 5.76 10.27
N THR A 66 -6.66 5.72 9.09
CA THR A 66 -7.40 6.87 8.54
C THR A 66 -8.83 6.90 9.09
N ILE A 67 -9.35 8.09 9.37
CA ILE A 67 -10.79 8.24 9.61
C ILE A 67 -11.53 8.15 8.27
N GLY A 68 -12.31 7.08 8.12
CA GLY A 68 -13.05 6.80 6.89
C GLY A 68 -12.33 5.80 5.99
N THR A 69 -12.85 5.61 4.78
CA THR A 69 -12.31 4.69 3.77
C THR A 69 -11.92 5.48 2.54
N CYS A 70 -10.67 5.30 2.09
CA CYS A 70 -10.21 5.89 0.83
C CYS A 70 -10.42 4.88 -0.31
N PHE A 71 -10.99 5.38 -1.40
CA PHE A 71 -11.32 4.60 -2.58
C PHE A 71 -10.54 5.12 -3.78
N VAL A 72 -9.82 4.23 -4.45
CA VAL A 72 -9.07 4.53 -5.68
C VAL A 72 -9.76 3.85 -6.84
N PHE A 73 -9.92 4.58 -7.95
CA PHE A 73 -10.49 4.06 -9.18
C PHE A 73 -9.38 3.91 -10.22
N SER A 74 -9.24 2.72 -10.82
CA SER A 74 -8.38 2.55 -11.99
C SER A 74 -8.99 3.20 -13.22
N GLU A 75 -8.19 3.42 -14.27
CA GLU A 75 -8.68 3.89 -15.57
C GLU A 75 -9.71 2.93 -16.20
N ASN A 76 -9.66 1.66 -15.81
CA ASN A 76 -10.59 0.62 -16.25
C ASN A 76 -11.91 0.61 -15.44
N GLY A 77 -12.02 1.46 -14.41
CA GLY A 77 -13.20 1.59 -13.57
C GLY A 77 -13.29 0.61 -12.40
N GLU A 78 -12.19 -0.06 -12.06
CA GLU A 78 -12.14 -0.93 -10.87
C GLU A 78 -11.96 -0.09 -9.61
N LEU A 79 -12.58 -0.52 -8.51
CA LEU A 79 -12.62 0.18 -7.23
C LEU A 79 -11.77 -0.56 -6.19
N PHE A 80 -10.82 0.14 -5.58
CA PHE A 80 -9.92 -0.41 -4.57
C PHE A 80 -10.07 0.33 -3.24
N SER A 81 -10.22 -0.41 -2.15
CA SER A 81 -10.06 0.11 -0.80
C SER A 81 -8.58 0.09 -0.44
N ILE A 82 -8.03 1.22 0.01
CA ILE A 82 -6.59 1.35 0.26
C ILE A 82 -6.29 1.63 1.73
N ARG A 83 -5.20 1.04 2.25
CA ARG A 83 -4.59 1.44 3.52
C ARG A 83 -3.53 2.53 3.30
N HIS A 84 -3.33 3.40 4.27
CA HIS A 84 -2.36 4.49 4.17
C HIS A 84 -1.04 4.12 4.86
N LEU A 85 0.06 4.25 4.12
CA LEU A 85 1.42 4.01 4.62
C LEU A 85 2.28 5.25 4.37
N TRP A 86 2.71 5.88 5.47
CA TRP A 86 3.50 7.10 5.43
C TRP A 86 4.98 6.81 5.57
N PHE A 87 5.81 7.46 4.76
CA PHE A 87 7.27 7.35 4.87
C PHE A 87 7.92 8.62 5.37
N LYS A 88 8.98 8.43 6.14
CA LYS A 88 9.94 9.47 6.51
C LYS A 88 11.36 8.96 6.32
N GLU A 89 12.32 9.87 6.27
CA GLU A 89 13.74 9.53 6.22
C GLU A 89 14.14 8.73 7.47
N LEU A 90 14.96 7.70 7.26
CA LEU A 90 15.56 6.93 8.34
C LEU A 90 16.97 7.49 8.60
N ASP A 91 17.10 8.26 9.69
CA ASP A 91 18.38 8.80 10.19
C ASP A 91 19.41 7.70 10.53
#